data_AF-F4HIE0-F1
#
_entry.id   AF-F4HIE0-F1
#
_cell.length_a   1.000
_cell.length_b   1.000
_cell.length_c   1.000
_cell.angle_alpha   90.00
_cell.angle_beta   90.00
_cell.angle_gamma   90.00
#
_symmetry.space_group_name_H-M   'P 1'
#
loop_
_entity.id
_entity.type
_entity.pdbx_description
1 polymer ?
#
loop_
_entity_poly.entity_id
_entity_poly.type
_entity_poly.pdbx_seq_one_letter_code
_entity_poly.pdbx_strand_id
1 'polypeptide(L)'
;MARKPEYRNPRTFSVTLEAEIKEEIDEARGGLSYGKFFTILWRAYKGEVVDAVELETLRRENEELRKQNRELLERVEKLQREIERLRVRLEGRSAVESGLVERINALFSKRDEFKFALFLRELGFRERGDRLEERALEFVRKYFTDEGDVLVSRSLSLVIVKDSDKVLAWKVRRLGDGSFRGGEVGEVVEDGL
;
A
#
# COMPACT_ATOMS: atom_id res chain seq x y z
N MET A 1 52.47 42.94 -40.07
CA MET A 1 51.18 42.38 -40.55
C MET A 1 50.62 41.49 -39.46
N ALA A 2 49.47 41.84 -38.88
CA ALA A 2 48.83 41.02 -37.84
C ALA A 2 48.15 39.80 -38.49
N ARG A 3 48.46 38.58 -38.00
CA ARG A 3 47.81 37.35 -38.46
C ARG A 3 46.33 37.38 -38.07
N LYS A 4 45.43 37.04 -39.00
CA LYS A 4 44.00 36.92 -38.71
C LYS A 4 43.77 35.78 -37.70
N PRO A 5 42.88 35.95 -36.70
CA PRO A 5 42.54 34.87 -35.78
C PRO A 5 41.83 33.74 -36.54
N GLU A 6 42.36 32.52 -36.47
CA GLU A 6 41.88 31.35 -37.20
C GLU A 6 40.56 30.76 -36.65
N TYR A 7 40.10 31.17 -35.46
CA TYR A 7 38.96 30.51 -34.79
C TYR A 7 37.96 31.51 -34.19
N ARG A 8 36.67 31.25 -34.42
CA ARG A 8 35.54 32.04 -33.89
C ARG A 8 35.03 31.36 -32.62
N ASN A 9 35.20 31.99 -31.45
CA ASN A 9 34.81 31.52 -30.11
C ASN A 9 35.46 30.19 -29.66
N PRO A 10 36.73 30.19 -29.24
CA PRO A 10 37.37 28.99 -28.68
C PRO A 10 36.73 28.60 -27.34
N ARG A 11 36.33 27.33 -27.19
CA ARG A 11 36.00 26.72 -25.90
C ARG A 11 37.25 26.03 -25.34
N THR A 12 37.62 26.36 -24.12
CA THR A 12 38.74 25.73 -23.41
C THR A 12 38.28 24.40 -22.81
N PHE A 13 39.05 23.35 -23.05
CA PHE A 13 38.95 22.07 -22.35
C PHE A 13 40.32 21.70 -21.81
N SER A 14 40.36 21.13 -20.60
CA SER A 14 41.57 20.63 -19.96
C SER A 14 41.54 19.10 -19.97
N VAL A 15 42.60 18.48 -20.48
CA VAL A 15 42.78 17.02 -20.43
C VAL A 15 44.03 16.72 -19.63
N THR A 16 43.92 15.79 -18.69
CA THR A 16 45.05 15.17 -18.00
C THR A 16 45.43 13.90 -18.74
N LEU A 17 46.65 13.83 -19.25
CA LEU A 17 47.17 12.68 -19.98
C LEU A 17 48.21 11.97 -19.12
N GLU A 18 48.20 10.65 -19.17
CA GLU A 18 49.29 9.84 -18.61
C GLU A 18 50.57 10.07 -19.41
N ALA A 19 51.73 9.86 -18.78
CA ALA A 19 53.03 10.17 -19.38
C ALA A 19 53.28 9.39 -20.69
N GLU A 20 52.83 8.14 -20.74
CA GLU A 20 52.97 7.25 -21.91
C GLU A 20 52.17 7.78 -23.11
N ILE A 21 50.92 8.18 -22.88
CA ILE A 21 50.04 8.75 -23.92
C ILE A 21 50.62 10.09 -24.44
N LYS A 22 51.28 10.85 -23.58
CA LYS A 22 51.91 12.11 -23.97
C LYS A 22 53.06 11.88 -24.96
N GLU A 23 53.89 10.87 -24.73
CA GLU A 23 55.00 10.52 -25.62
C GLU A 23 54.50 10.11 -27.00
N GLU A 24 53.49 9.25 -27.08
CA GLU A 24 52.84 8.85 -28.34
C GLU A 24 52.24 10.04 -29.09
N ILE A 25 51.60 10.96 -28.36
CA ILE A 25 51.03 12.18 -28.92
C ILE A 25 52.13 13.11 -29.46
N ASP A 26 53.26 13.23 -28.77
CA ASP A 26 54.37 14.06 -29.21
C ASP A 26 55.05 13.51 -30.47
N GLU A 27 55.20 12.20 -30.57
CA GLU A 27 55.67 11.52 -31.78
C GLU A 27 54.70 11.73 -32.95
N ALA A 28 53.40 11.49 -32.74
CA ALA A 28 52.37 11.64 -33.77
C ALA A 28 52.17 13.10 -34.20
N ARG A 29 52.37 14.06 -33.29
CA ARG A 29 52.29 15.50 -33.54
C ARG A 29 53.46 16.00 -34.38
N GLY A 30 54.65 15.44 -34.16
CA GLY A 30 55.90 15.91 -34.74
C GLY A 30 56.09 17.42 -34.50
N GLY A 31 56.17 18.21 -35.57
CA GLY A 31 56.40 19.66 -35.51
C GLY A 31 55.15 20.55 -35.36
N LEU A 32 53.94 19.98 -35.31
CA LEU A 32 52.70 20.77 -35.20
C LEU A 32 52.54 21.34 -33.78
N SER A 33 51.85 22.48 -33.62
CA SER A 33 51.42 22.90 -32.28
C SER A 33 50.32 21.98 -31.76
N TYR A 34 50.28 21.73 -30.45
CA TYR A 34 49.24 20.89 -29.83
C TYR A 34 47.82 21.32 -30.23
N GLY A 35 47.53 22.63 -30.25
CA GLY A 35 46.22 23.13 -30.66
C GLY A 35 45.84 22.72 -32.09
N LYS A 36 46.80 22.76 -33.03
CA LYS A 36 46.56 22.35 -34.42
C LYS A 36 46.42 20.83 -34.55
N PHE A 37 47.26 20.09 -33.83
CA PHE A 37 47.20 18.63 -33.80
C PHE A 37 45.88 18.10 -33.23
N PHE A 38 45.45 18.60 -32.07
CA PHE A 38 44.16 18.22 -31.47
C PHE A 38 42.97 18.67 -32.31
N THR A 39 43.06 19.80 -33.03
CA THR A 39 41.99 20.20 -33.96
C THR A 39 41.86 19.22 -35.12
N ILE A 40 42.98 18.71 -35.65
CA ILE A 40 42.98 17.70 -36.72
C ILE A 40 42.46 16.37 -36.20
N LEU A 41 42.95 15.90 -35.06
CA LEU A 41 42.46 14.68 -34.40
C LEU A 41 40.96 14.78 -34.10
N TRP A 42 40.51 15.88 -33.51
CA TRP A 42 39.09 16.10 -33.24
C TRP A 42 38.27 16.07 -34.52
N ARG A 43 38.74 16.66 -35.63
CA ARG A 43 38.02 16.60 -36.91
C ARG A 43 37.99 15.20 -37.51
N ALA A 44 39.07 14.44 -37.37
CA ALA A 44 39.18 13.08 -37.90
C ALA A 44 38.32 12.09 -37.11
N TYR A 45 38.32 12.20 -35.77
CA TYR A 45 37.71 11.23 -34.86
C TYR A 45 36.50 11.77 -34.11
N LYS A 46 35.90 12.88 -34.56
CA LYS A 46 34.75 13.51 -33.89
C LYS A 46 33.63 12.51 -33.62
N GLY A 47 33.33 11.66 -34.61
CA GLY A 47 32.28 10.64 -34.51
C GLY A 47 32.61 9.64 -33.40
N GLU A 48 33.77 9.01 -33.47
CA GLU A 48 34.21 8.01 -32.50
C GLU A 48 34.26 8.53 -31.06
N VAL A 49 34.71 9.77 -30.85
CA VAL A 49 34.73 10.38 -29.50
C VAL A 49 33.31 10.66 -28.99
N VAL A 50 32.39 11.12 -29.86
CA VAL A 50 30.98 11.31 -29.49
C VAL A 50 30.34 9.98 -29.17
N ASP A 51 30.54 8.96 -30.01
CA ASP A 51 30.00 7.61 -29.81
C ASP A 51 30.52 7.00 -28.50
N ALA A 52 31.80 7.20 -28.16
CA ALA A 52 32.38 6.72 -26.92
C ALA A 52 31.74 7.37 -25.67
N VAL A 53 31.48 8.68 -25.72
CA VAL A 53 30.82 9.41 -24.63
C VAL A 53 29.35 8.99 -24.49
N GLU A 54 28.64 8.82 -25.60
CA GLU A 54 27.26 8.34 -25.59
C GLU A 54 27.19 6.92 -25.04
N LEU A 55 28.11 6.04 -25.45
CA LEU A 55 28.19 4.67 -24.97
C LEU A 55 28.48 4.61 -23.47
N GLU A 56 29.37 5.45 -22.95
CA GLU A 56 29.62 5.55 -21.51
C GLU A 56 28.37 6.04 -20.76
N THR A 57 27.70 7.06 -21.29
CA THR A 57 26.45 7.59 -20.71
C THR A 57 25.37 6.50 -20.65
N LEU A 58 25.16 5.79 -21.76
CA LEU A 58 24.21 4.69 -21.85
C LEU A 58 24.57 3.54 -20.90
N ARG A 59 25.86 3.24 -20.68
CA ARG A 59 26.29 2.23 -19.71
C ARG A 59 25.89 2.62 -18.28
N ARG A 60 26.14 3.88 -17.89
CA ARG A 60 25.75 4.40 -16.56
C ARG A 60 24.24 4.34 -16.36
N GLU A 61 23.47 4.80 -17.35
CA GLU A 61 22.01 4.71 -17.31
C GLU A 61 21.52 3.26 -17.21
N ASN A 62 22.15 2.32 -17.94
CA ASN A 62 21.80 0.89 -17.85
C ASN A 62 22.06 0.33 -16.44
N GLU A 63 23.17 0.72 -15.81
CA GLU A 63 23.50 0.29 -14.45
C GLU A 63 22.51 0.84 -13.42
N GLU A 64 22.13 2.12 -13.53
CA GLU A 64 21.12 2.75 -12.69
C GLU A 64 19.76 2.08 -12.86
N LEU A 65 19.33 1.85 -14.11
CA LEU A 65 18.07 1.16 -14.40
C LEU A 65 18.07 -0.28 -13.85
N ARG A 66 19.19 -1.00 -13.96
CA ARG A 66 19.33 -2.34 -13.36
C ARG A 66 19.25 -2.30 -11.84
N LYS A 67 19.79 -1.26 -11.20
CA LYS A 67 19.67 -1.07 -9.75
C LYS A 67 18.22 -0.80 -9.35
N GLN A 68 17.56 0.13 -10.02
CA GLN A 68 16.15 0.43 -9.78
C GLN A 68 15.25 -0.80 -10.00
N ASN A 69 15.51 -1.58 -11.06
CA ASN A 69 14.75 -2.78 -11.35
C ASN A 69 14.91 -3.83 -10.23
N ARG A 70 16.12 -4.04 -9.71
CA ARG A 70 16.36 -4.92 -8.56
C ARG A 70 15.59 -4.44 -7.32
N GLU A 71 15.65 -3.16 -6.99
CA GLU A 71 14.91 -2.60 -5.85
C GLU A 71 13.39 -2.75 -5.99
N LEU A 72 12.86 -2.57 -7.21
CA LEU A 72 11.44 -2.78 -7.50
C LEU A 72 11.04 -4.25 -7.35
N LEU A 73 11.85 -5.18 -7.86
CA LEU A 73 11.60 -6.62 -7.72
C LEU A 73 11.56 -7.04 -6.24
N GLU A 74 12.49 -6.54 -5.41
CA GLU A 74 12.47 -6.80 -3.97
C GLU A 74 11.22 -6.25 -3.28
N ARG A 75 10.74 -5.07 -3.69
CA ARG A 75 9.49 -4.50 -3.16
C ARG A 75 8.28 -5.32 -3.57
N VAL A 76 8.21 -5.77 -4.82
CA VAL A 76 7.15 -6.64 -5.32
C VAL A 76 7.11 -7.95 -4.53
N GLU A 77 8.27 -8.57 -4.30
CA GLU A 77 8.35 -9.82 -3.53
C GLU A 77 7.89 -9.63 -2.07
N LYS A 78 8.29 -8.53 -1.42
CA LYS A 78 7.82 -8.20 -0.05
C LYS A 78 6.31 -8.03 0.00
N LEU A 79 5.73 -7.28 -0.95
CA LEU A 79 4.29 -7.06 -1.02
C LEU A 79 3.53 -8.36 -1.29
N GLN A 80 4.03 -9.23 -2.16
CA GLN A 80 3.44 -10.55 -2.42
C GLN A 80 3.41 -11.42 -1.15
N ARG A 81 4.51 -11.44 -0.37
CA ARG A 81 4.56 -12.16 0.91
C ARG A 81 3.58 -11.58 1.93
N GLU A 82 3.40 -10.26 1.97
CA GLU A 82 2.42 -9.62 2.85
C GLU A 82 0.98 -9.96 2.46
N ILE A 83 0.66 -9.91 1.16
CA ILE A 83 -0.64 -10.33 0.65
C ILE A 83 -0.94 -11.77 1.03
N GLU A 84 0.02 -12.68 0.86
CA GLU A 84 -0.17 -14.09 1.20
C GLU A 84 -0.42 -14.30 2.70
N ARG A 85 0.34 -13.61 3.55
CA ARG A 85 0.10 -13.62 5.01
C ARG A 85 -1.29 -13.09 5.37
N LEU A 86 -1.76 -12.06 4.69
CA LEU A 86 -3.10 -11.52 4.90
C LEU A 86 -4.18 -12.49 4.41
N ARG A 87 -3.97 -13.16 3.27
CA ARG A 87 -4.89 -14.19 2.75
C ARG A 87 -5.04 -15.34 3.74
N VAL A 88 -3.95 -15.92 4.23
CA VAL A 88 -3.99 -17.00 5.23
C VAL A 88 -4.71 -16.55 6.51
N ARG A 89 -4.48 -15.30 6.96
CA ARG A 89 -5.21 -14.74 8.11
C ARG A 89 -6.70 -14.55 7.83
N LEU A 90 -7.07 -14.14 6.63
CA LEU A 90 -8.47 -13.95 6.23
C LEU A 90 -9.18 -15.29 6.06
N GLU A 91 -8.55 -16.30 5.47
CA GLU A 91 -9.10 -17.66 5.37
C GLU A 91 -9.32 -18.28 6.75
N GLY A 92 -8.36 -18.14 7.66
CA GLY A 92 -8.52 -18.56 9.06
C GLY A 92 -9.64 -17.82 9.78
N ARG A 93 -9.81 -16.52 9.52
CA ARG A 93 -10.96 -15.75 10.05
C ARG A 93 -12.29 -16.18 9.44
N SER A 94 -12.33 -16.45 8.14
CA SER A 94 -13.52 -16.88 7.42
C SER A 94 -14.05 -18.22 7.95
N ALA A 95 -13.17 -19.17 8.29
CA ALA A 95 -13.57 -20.43 8.91
C ALA A 95 -14.21 -20.22 10.31
N VAL A 96 -13.62 -19.35 11.13
CA VAL A 96 -14.15 -19.01 12.46
C VAL A 96 -15.48 -18.24 12.35
N GLU A 97 -15.58 -17.31 11.41
CA GLU A 97 -16.79 -16.54 11.13
C GLU A 97 -17.91 -17.44 10.59
N SER A 98 -17.59 -18.40 9.71
CA SER A 98 -18.56 -19.36 9.19
C SER A 98 -19.17 -20.21 10.31
N GLY A 99 -18.34 -20.76 11.20
CA GLY A 99 -18.84 -21.50 12.36
C GLY A 99 -19.64 -20.64 13.35
N LEU A 100 -19.32 -19.34 13.44
CA LEU A 100 -20.10 -18.38 14.24
C LEU A 100 -21.47 -18.11 13.60
N VAL A 101 -21.52 -17.89 12.29
CA VAL A 101 -22.76 -17.68 11.52
C VAL A 101 -23.68 -18.88 11.62
N GLU A 102 -23.16 -20.11 11.50
CA GLU A 102 -23.94 -21.33 11.67
C GLU A 102 -24.58 -21.41 13.06
N ARG A 103 -23.83 -21.12 14.12
CA ARG A 103 -24.37 -21.07 15.50
C ARG A 103 -25.43 -20.00 15.65
N ILE A 104 -25.20 -18.81 15.11
CA ILE A 104 -26.16 -17.70 15.15
C ILE A 104 -27.45 -18.11 14.44
N ASN A 105 -27.35 -18.68 13.23
CA ASN A 105 -28.52 -19.17 12.48
C ASN A 105 -29.28 -20.26 13.26
N ALA A 106 -28.56 -21.17 13.94
CA ALA A 106 -29.19 -22.17 14.79
C ALA A 106 -29.91 -21.55 16.00
N LEU A 107 -29.36 -20.51 16.62
CA LEU A 107 -30.00 -19.81 17.74
C LEU A 107 -31.28 -19.08 17.33
N PHE A 108 -31.21 -18.35 16.23
CA PHE A 108 -32.35 -17.58 15.72
C PHE A 108 -33.40 -18.45 15.01
N SER A 109 -33.14 -19.75 14.81
CA SER A 109 -34.17 -20.68 14.30
C SER A 109 -35.37 -20.85 15.22
N LYS A 110 -35.22 -20.55 16.52
CA LYS A 110 -36.25 -20.75 17.55
C LYS A 110 -36.80 -19.44 18.13
N ARG A 111 -36.07 -18.34 18.00
CA ARG A 111 -36.42 -17.03 18.56
C ARG A 111 -35.84 -15.93 17.68
N ASP A 112 -36.64 -14.92 17.36
CA ASP A 112 -36.20 -13.80 16.51
C ASP A 112 -35.42 -12.72 17.27
N GLU A 113 -35.45 -12.78 18.61
CA GLU A 113 -34.86 -11.78 19.48
C GLU A 113 -34.23 -12.39 20.74
N PHE A 114 -33.05 -11.89 21.11
CA PHE A 114 -32.34 -12.28 22.33
C PHE A 114 -31.84 -11.06 23.09
N LYS A 115 -31.82 -11.12 24.42
CA LYS A 115 -30.99 -10.21 25.22
C LYS A 115 -29.52 -10.51 24.95
N PHE A 116 -28.68 -9.49 24.83
CA PHE A 116 -27.29 -9.64 24.41
C PHE A 116 -26.48 -10.53 25.35
N ALA A 117 -26.71 -10.40 26.67
CA ALA A 117 -26.12 -11.32 27.64
C ALA A 117 -26.44 -12.80 27.35
N LEU A 118 -27.71 -13.12 27.07
CA LEU A 118 -28.15 -14.49 26.76
C LEU A 118 -27.59 -14.95 25.42
N PHE A 119 -27.60 -14.09 24.42
CA PHE A 119 -27.00 -14.37 23.12
C PHE A 119 -25.51 -14.77 23.25
N LEU A 120 -24.72 -14.00 24.02
CA LEU A 120 -23.32 -14.34 24.27
C LEU A 120 -23.17 -15.67 25.03
N ARG A 121 -24.05 -15.98 25.99
CA ARG A 121 -24.04 -17.30 26.66
C ARG A 121 -24.21 -18.45 25.68
N GLU A 122 -25.19 -18.32 24.81
CA GLU A 122 -25.53 -19.33 23.81
C GLU A 122 -24.43 -19.49 22.75
N LEU A 123 -23.66 -18.43 22.46
CA LEU A 123 -22.46 -18.52 21.63
C LEU A 123 -21.27 -19.21 22.32
N GLY A 124 -21.35 -19.43 23.64
CA GLY A 124 -20.36 -20.17 24.43
C GLY A 124 -19.50 -19.30 25.36
N PHE A 125 -19.81 -18.01 25.53
CA PHE A 125 -19.09 -17.15 26.48
C PHE A 125 -19.48 -17.52 27.92
N ARG A 126 -18.50 -17.92 28.73
CA ARG A 126 -18.70 -18.47 30.10
C ARG A 126 -18.41 -17.46 31.20
N GLU A 127 -17.79 -16.34 30.87
CA GLU A 127 -17.43 -15.23 31.77
C GLU A 127 -18.67 -14.63 32.46
N ARG A 128 -18.53 -14.00 33.63
CA ARG A 128 -19.64 -13.34 34.36
C ARG A 128 -19.22 -11.93 34.79
N GLY A 129 -20.22 -11.07 35.03
CA GLY A 129 -20.01 -9.69 35.47
C GLY A 129 -19.19 -8.87 34.46
N ASP A 130 -18.28 -8.06 34.97
CA ASP A 130 -17.45 -7.11 34.21
C ASP A 130 -16.66 -7.79 33.08
N ARG A 131 -16.16 -9.02 33.30
CA ARG A 131 -15.45 -9.77 32.26
C ARG A 131 -16.34 -10.13 31.07
N LEU A 132 -17.63 -10.40 31.32
CA LEU A 132 -18.57 -10.65 30.23
C LEU A 132 -18.87 -9.36 29.47
N GLU A 133 -18.92 -8.22 30.18
CA GLU A 133 -19.14 -6.92 29.58
C GLU A 133 -17.96 -6.48 28.71
N GLU A 134 -16.72 -6.69 29.14
CA GLU A 134 -15.52 -6.48 28.33
C GLU A 134 -15.56 -7.34 27.05
N ARG A 135 -15.88 -8.63 27.18
CA ARG A 135 -16.02 -9.53 26.03
C ARG A 135 -17.16 -9.13 25.10
N ALA A 136 -18.26 -8.64 25.65
CA ALA A 136 -19.39 -8.13 24.88
C ALA A 136 -18.97 -6.92 24.03
N LEU A 137 -18.22 -5.98 24.63
CA LEU A 137 -17.67 -4.82 23.93
C LEU A 137 -16.66 -5.20 22.86
N GLU A 138 -15.77 -6.16 23.14
CA GLU A 138 -14.85 -6.69 22.13
C GLU A 138 -15.60 -7.32 20.95
N PHE A 139 -16.65 -8.10 21.24
CA PHE A 139 -17.49 -8.74 20.22
C PHE A 139 -18.19 -7.69 19.34
N VAL A 140 -18.78 -6.66 19.96
CA VAL A 140 -19.40 -5.53 19.26
C VAL A 140 -18.39 -4.84 18.35
N ARG A 141 -17.24 -4.42 18.89
CA ARG A 141 -16.19 -3.72 18.12
C ARG A 141 -15.66 -4.55 16.95
N LYS A 142 -15.64 -5.88 17.10
CA LYS A 142 -15.10 -6.77 16.09
C LYS A 142 -16.07 -7.00 14.92
N TYR A 143 -17.37 -7.11 15.20
CA TYR A 143 -18.34 -7.59 14.20
C TYR A 143 -19.44 -6.58 13.83
N PHE A 144 -19.60 -5.50 14.58
CA PHE A 144 -20.67 -4.54 14.38
C PHE A 144 -20.12 -3.15 14.07
N THR A 145 -20.84 -2.43 13.21
CA THR A 145 -20.63 -1.01 12.93
C THR A 145 -21.68 -0.20 13.67
N ASP A 146 -21.29 0.94 14.22
CA ASP A 146 -22.20 1.83 14.94
C ASP A 146 -22.96 2.73 13.95
N GLU A 147 -24.28 2.60 13.93
CA GLU A 147 -25.20 3.42 13.12
C GLU A 147 -26.14 4.24 14.04
N GLY A 148 -25.63 4.70 15.18
CA GLY A 148 -26.35 5.56 16.14
C GLY A 148 -27.02 4.74 17.23
N ASP A 149 -28.35 4.66 17.21
CA ASP A 149 -29.14 3.92 18.21
C ASP A 149 -29.08 2.40 18.01
N VAL A 150 -28.53 1.96 16.87
CA VAL A 150 -28.37 0.56 16.52
C VAL A 150 -26.93 0.24 16.10
N LEU A 151 -26.52 -1.00 16.34
CA LEU A 151 -25.27 -1.56 15.84
C LEU A 151 -25.60 -2.63 14.81
N VAL A 152 -25.00 -2.54 13.62
CA VAL A 152 -25.32 -3.42 12.49
C VAL A 152 -24.13 -4.30 12.15
N SER A 153 -24.36 -5.60 12.04
CA SER A 153 -23.40 -6.57 11.53
C SER A 153 -23.92 -7.19 10.24
N ARG A 154 -23.40 -6.73 9.10
CA ARG A 154 -23.77 -7.29 7.78
C ARG A 154 -23.20 -8.69 7.56
N SER A 155 -22.04 -9.00 8.13
CA SER A 155 -21.41 -10.32 8.02
C SER A 155 -22.14 -11.39 8.82
N LEU A 156 -22.75 -11.02 9.95
CA LEU A 156 -23.52 -11.93 10.79
C LEU A 156 -25.04 -11.85 10.56
N SER A 157 -25.50 -10.93 9.70
CA SER A 157 -26.92 -10.59 9.51
C SER A 157 -27.64 -10.31 10.84
N LEU A 158 -27.03 -9.49 11.69
CA LEU A 158 -27.55 -9.13 13.02
C LEU A 158 -27.64 -7.63 13.21
N VAL A 159 -28.59 -7.21 14.05
CA VAL A 159 -28.74 -5.85 14.56
C VAL A 159 -28.80 -5.89 16.08
N ILE A 160 -28.11 -4.98 16.74
CA ILE A 160 -28.22 -4.75 18.18
C ILE A 160 -28.90 -3.40 18.42
N VAL A 161 -29.96 -3.39 19.22
CA VAL A 161 -30.67 -2.17 19.63
C VAL A 161 -30.18 -1.77 21.02
N LYS A 162 -29.68 -0.53 21.15
CA LYS A 162 -29.17 0.04 22.40
C LYS A 162 -30.31 0.55 23.27
N ASP A 163 -31.10 -0.36 23.84
CA ASP A 163 -32.29 -0.03 24.62
C ASP A 163 -32.01 0.39 26.09
N SER A 164 -30.74 0.41 26.49
CA SER A 164 -30.30 0.78 27.84
C SER A 164 -28.82 1.16 27.84
N ASP A 165 -28.37 1.83 28.91
CA ASP A 165 -26.97 2.20 29.09
C ASP A 165 -26.05 0.98 29.32
N LYS A 166 -26.62 -0.18 29.66
CA LYS A 166 -25.87 -1.40 29.96
C LYS A 166 -25.79 -2.29 28.74
N VAL A 167 -24.57 -2.51 28.24
CA VAL A 167 -24.29 -3.31 27.04
C VAL A 167 -24.97 -4.69 27.09
N LEU A 168 -24.92 -5.35 28.24
CA LEU A 168 -25.48 -6.70 28.42
C LEU A 168 -27.02 -6.76 28.35
N ALA A 169 -27.70 -5.63 28.53
CA ALA A 169 -29.15 -5.54 28.48
C ALA A 169 -29.69 -5.25 27.07
N TRP A 170 -28.83 -4.88 26.12
CA TRP A 170 -29.18 -4.64 24.72
C TRP A 170 -29.88 -5.83 24.08
N LYS A 171 -30.63 -5.57 22.99
CA LYS A 171 -31.39 -6.60 22.27
C LYS A 171 -30.74 -6.91 20.93
N VAL A 172 -30.54 -8.19 20.64
CA VAL A 172 -30.02 -8.70 19.37
C VAL A 172 -31.18 -9.27 18.56
N ARG A 173 -31.27 -8.85 17.30
CA ARG A 173 -32.27 -9.29 16.33
C ARG A 173 -31.59 -9.67 15.02
N ARG A 174 -32.28 -10.48 14.22
CA ARG A 174 -31.84 -10.76 12.86
C ARG A 174 -32.05 -9.54 11.98
N LEU A 175 -31.08 -9.24 11.13
CA LEU A 175 -31.24 -8.28 10.04
C LEU A 175 -32.20 -8.94 9.03
N GLY A 176 -33.44 -8.46 8.94
CA GLY A 176 -34.41 -9.00 7.99
C GLY A 176 -33.96 -8.81 6.54
N ASP A 177 -34.34 -9.73 5.65
CA ASP A 177 -34.01 -9.71 4.21
C ASP A 177 -34.68 -8.55 3.44
N GLY A 178 -35.33 -7.61 4.13
CA GLY A 178 -36.03 -6.46 3.57
C GLY A 178 -35.75 -5.18 4.35
N SER A 179 -35.02 -4.26 3.71
CA SER A 179 -34.97 -2.82 3.98
C SER A 179 -34.76 -2.36 5.44
N PHE A 180 -33.49 -2.12 5.80
CA PHE A 180 -33.19 -0.95 6.63
C PHE A 180 -33.26 0.29 5.72
N ARG A 181 -34.49 0.69 5.34
CA ARG A 181 -34.74 2.06 4.88
C ARG A 181 -34.94 2.87 6.14
N GLY A 182 -34.03 3.80 6.41
CA GLY A 182 -34.17 4.75 7.49
C GLY A 182 -35.53 5.46 7.40
N GLY A 183 -36.20 5.58 8.53
CA GLY A 183 -37.48 6.29 8.66
C GLY A 183 -38.55 5.46 9.33
N GLU A 184 -38.61 5.59 10.66
CA GLU A 184 -39.82 5.74 11.50
C GLU A 184 -39.51 5.19 12.89
N VAL A 185 -38.86 6.04 13.70
CA VAL A 185 -39.02 5.97 15.15
C VAL A 185 -40.45 6.45 15.39
N GLY A 186 -41.36 5.47 15.52
CA GLY A 186 -42.76 5.70 15.83
C GLY A 186 -42.90 6.50 17.11
N GLU A 187 -43.41 7.71 16.90
CA GLU A 187 -43.80 8.73 17.85
C GLU A 187 -44.72 8.19 18.95
N VAL A 188 -44.58 8.78 20.13
CA VAL A 188 -45.42 8.61 21.30
C VAL A 188 -46.89 8.83 20.94
N VAL A 189 -47.75 7.87 21.27
CA VAL A 189 -49.18 8.14 21.49
C VAL A 189 -49.49 7.71 22.92
N GLU A 190 -49.19 8.61 23.85
CA GLU A 190 -50.09 8.83 24.97
C GLU A 190 -51.35 9.46 24.39
N ASP A 191 -52.45 8.74 24.40
CA ASP A 191 -53.77 9.37 24.51
C ASP A 191 -54.69 8.41 25.23
N GLY A 192 -55.25 8.92 26.32
CA GLY A 192 -56.06 8.18 27.27
C GLY A 192 -57.46 7.86 26.76
N LEU A 193 -58.04 6.84 27.39
CA LEU A 193 -59.42 6.78 27.87
C LEU A 193 -59.51 5.68 28.94
#